data_AF-A0A7S3HRE1-F1
#
_entry.id   AF-A0A7S3HRE1-F1
#
_cell.length_a   1.000
_cell.length_b   1.000
_cell.length_c   1.000
_cell.angle_alpha   90.00
_cell.angle_beta   90.00
_cell.angle_gamma   90.00
#
_symmetry.space_group_name_H-M   'P 1'
#
loop_
_entity.id
_entity.type
_entity.pdbx_description
1 polymer ?
#
loop_
_entity_poly.entity_id
_entity_poly.type
_entity_poly.pdbx_seq_one_letter_code
_entity_poly.pdbx_strand_id
1 'polypeptide(L)'
;QGATDGFCSVFLYAPAGSTMKFTLWGGTNRRDATNFFEEAGAFGRANFGRFEGMVDEATDTILLALEIEEAHQDVVARVAHPIVVPGDRRTQSQIEGALPRAVESVVKMHRAPGKPVSA
;
A
#
# COMPACT_ATOMS: atom_id res chain seq x y z
N GLN A 1 1.07 -22.07 7.11
CA GLN A 1 1.40 -23.24 6.28
C GLN A 1 2.45 -22.79 5.27
N GLY A 2 3.60 -23.46 5.23
CA GLY A 2 4.70 -23.13 4.31
C GLY A 2 4.42 -23.59 2.88
N ALA A 3 5.32 -23.24 1.97
CA ALA A 3 5.28 -23.73 0.60
C ALA A 3 5.52 -25.24 0.57
N THR A 4 4.71 -25.95 -0.22
CA THR A 4 4.85 -27.38 -0.49
C THR A 4 5.63 -27.56 -1.78
N ASP A 5 6.43 -28.62 -1.86
CA ASP A 5 7.15 -28.96 -3.09
C ASP A 5 6.19 -29.15 -4.29
N GLY A 6 6.61 -28.69 -5.47
CA GLY A 6 5.79 -28.68 -6.69
C GLY A 6 4.65 -27.65 -6.73
N PHE A 7 4.50 -26.79 -5.71
CA PHE A 7 3.55 -25.68 -5.72
C PHE A 7 4.25 -24.34 -5.96
N CYS A 8 3.56 -23.45 -6.67
CA CYS A 8 3.96 -22.06 -6.78
C CYS A 8 3.28 -21.21 -5.71
N SER A 9 4.04 -20.28 -5.16
CA SER A 9 3.53 -19.23 -4.30
C SER A 9 3.24 -17.97 -5.11
N VAL A 10 2.11 -17.32 -4.87
CA VAL A 10 1.76 -16.03 -5.50
C VAL A 10 1.25 -15.08 -4.41
N PHE A 11 1.83 -13.88 -4.38
CA PHE A 11 1.51 -12.83 -3.41
C PHE A 11 1.41 -11.47 -4.10
N LEU A 12 0.46 -10.66 -3.66
CA LEU A 12 0.33 -9.24 -3.96
C LEU A 12 0.93 -8.44 -2.79
N TYR A 13 1.91 -7.59 -3.07
CA TYR A 13 2.41 -6.63 -2.10
C TYR A 13 1.69 -5.29 -2.26
N ALA A 14 1.23 -4.70 -1.16
CA ALA A 14 0.57 -3.39 -1.16
C ALA A 14 1.02 -2.53 0.04
N PRO A 15 0.99 -1.20 -0.09
CA PRO A 15 1.37 -0.30 1.00
C PRO A 15 0.33 -0.27 2.12
N ALA A 16 0.74 0.19 3.30
CA ALA A 16 -0.14 0.42 4.44
C ALA A 16 -1.31 1.36 4.09
N GLY A 17 -2.46 1.11 4.70
CA GLY A 17 -3.71 1.84 4.49
C GLY A 17 -4.43 1.49 3.18
N SER A 18 -3.96 0.48 2.42
CA SER A 18 -4.62 0.09 1.16
C SER A 18 -5.77 -0.87 1.42
N THR A 19 -6.93 -0.61 0.85
CA THR A 19 -8.03 -1.58 0.74
C THR A 19 -8.18 -1.96 -0.73
N MET A 20 -8.16 -3.25 -1.02
CA MET A 20 -8.28 -3.75 -2.38
C MET A 20 -9.26 -4.91 -2.49
N LYS A 21 -10.06 -4.90 -3.55
CA LYS A 21 -10.82 -6.05 -4.05
C LYS A 21 -10.21 -6.44 -5.41
N PHE A 22 -9.70 -7.66 -5.51
CA PHE A 22 -8.92 -8.08 -6.67
C PHE A 22 -8.99 -9.59 -6.92
N THR A 23 -8.55 -9.98 -8.10
CA THR A 23 -8.35 -11.36 -8.52
C THR A 23 -6.89 -11.56 -8.90
N LEU A 24 -6.23 -12.53 -8.26
CA LEU A 24 -4.91 -13.01 -8.66
C LEU A 24 -5.04 -14.20 -9.60
N TRP A 25 -4.20 -14.20 -10.62
CA TRP A 25 -4.07 -15.27 -11.59
C TRP A 25 -2.63 -15.79 -11.62
N GLY A 26 -2.50 -17.09 -11.84
CA GLY A 26 -1.23 -17.69 -12.21
C GLY A 26 -1.46 -18.94 -13.06
N GLY A 27 -1.03 -18.87 -14.31
CA GLY A 27 -1.48 -19.74 -15.39
C GLY A 27 -3.01 -19.78 -15.44
N THR A 28 -3.57 -20.97 -15.33
CA THR A 28 -5.04 -21.18 -15.30
C THR A 28 -5.66 -21.03 -13.91
N ASN A 29 -4.85 -20.89 -12.85
CA ASN A 29 -5.34 -20.77 -11.49
C ASN A 29 -5.78 -19.35 -11.18
N ARG A 30 -6.99 -19.21 -10.63
CA ARG A 30 -7.61 -17.93 -10.25
C ARG A 30 -7.97 -17.92 -8.76
N ARG A 31 -7.71 -16.81 -8.07
CA ARG A 31 -8.15 -16.58 -6.69
C ARG A 31 -8.65 -15.14 -6.52
N ASP A 32 -9.92 -15.01 -6.16
CA ASP A 32 -10.50 -13.74 -5.77
C ASP A 32 -10.19 -13.45 -4.30
N ALA A 33 -9.95 -12.18 -3.97
CA ALA A 33 -9.65 -11.74 -2.62
C ALA A 33 -10.09 -10.29 -2.38
N THR A 34 -10.39 -10.01 -1.11
CA THR A 34 -10.51 -8.65 -0.59
C THR A 34 -9.59 -8.55 0.61
N ASN A 35 -8.72 -7.54 0.65
CA ASN A 35 -7.81 -7.34 1.77
C ASN A 35 -7.63 -5.87 2.12
N PHE A 36 -7.50 -5.60 3.42
CA PHE A 36 -7.00 -4.33 3.95
C PHE A 36 -5.58 -4.53 4.48
N PHE A 37 -4.65 -3.70 4.03
CA PHE A 37 -3.25 -3.73 4.41
C PHE A 37 -3.01 -2.71 5.52
N GLU A 38 -3.13 -3.13 6.79
CA GLU A 38 -2.86 -2.24 7.93
C GLU A 38 -1.42 -1.72 7.91
N GLU A 39 -0.48 -2.61 7.62
CA GLU A 39 0.93 -2.31 7.35
C GLU A 39 1.28 -2.69 5.90
N ALA A 40 2.39 -2.16 5.39
CA ALA A 40 2.88 -2.53 4.07
C ALA A 40 3.30 -4.00 4.09
N GLY A 41 2.70 -4.80 3.22
CA GLY A 41 2.80 -6.25 3.35
C GLY A 41 2.33 -7.03 2.14
N ALA A 42 2.57 -8.33 2.19
CA ALA A 42 2.20 -9.28 1.15
C ALA A 42 0.92 -10.03 1.55
N PHE A 43 -0.03 -10.13 0.63
CA PHE A 43 -1.23 -10.95 0.74
C PHE A 43 -1.25 -11.97 -0.40
N GLY A 44 -1.49 -13.24 -0.09
CA GLY A 44 -1.49 -14.29 -1.09
C GLY A 44 -1.43 -15.68 -0.48
N ARG A 45 -0.95 -16.65 -1.27
CA ARG A 45 -0.88 -18.05 -0.83
C ARG A 45 0.48 -18.65 -1.16
N ALA A 46 1.07 -19.31 -0.15
CA ALA A 46 2.27 -20.11 -0.34
C ALA A 46 2.04 -21.30 -1.29
N ASN A 47 0.82 -21.86 -1.28
CA ASN A 47 0.39 -22.91 -2.21
C ASN A 47 -0.76 -22.38 -3.08
N PHE A 48 -0.44 -21.52 -4.04
CA PHE A 48 -1.43 -20.88 -4.91
C PHE A 48 -1.98 -21.87 -5.95
N GLY A 49 -1.08 -22.62 -6.60
CA GLY A 49 -1.37 -23.64 -7.60
C GLY A 49 -0.17 -24.58 -7.78
N ARG A 50 -0.38 -25.73 -8.44
CA ARG A 50 0.72 -26.63 -8.83
C ARG A 50 1.49 -26.04 -10.00
N PHE A 51 2.82 -26.17 -9.99
CA PHE A 51 3.69 -25.66 -11.05
C PHE A 51 3.27 -26.14 -12.45
N GLU A 52 3.00 -27.44 -12.59
CA GLU A 52 2.53 -28.06 -13.85
C GLU A 52 1.25 -27.41 -14.41
N GLY A 53 0.38 -26.89 -13.56
CA GLY A 53 -0.86 -26.20 -13.99
C GLY A 53 -0.68 -24.71 -14.25
N MET A 54 0.51 -24.18 -14.05
CA MET A 54 0.84 -22.75 -14.15
C MET A 54 1.81 -22.42 -15.28
N VAL A 55 2.65 -23.37 -15.66
CA VAL A 55 3.61 -23.24 -16.76
C VAL A 55 2.94 -23.52 -18.10
N ASP A 56 3.21 -22.66 -19.08
CA ASP A 56 2.97 -22.93 -20.49
C ASP A 56 4.21 -23.63 -21.06
N GLU A 57 4.11 -24.92 -21.35
CA GLU A 57 5.23 -25.74 -21.85
C GLU A 57 5.69 -25.33 -23.25
N ALA A 58 4.81 -24.73 -24.07
CA ALA A 58 5.16 -24.35 -25.44
C ALA A 58 6.07 -23.12 -25.47
N THR A 59 5.88 -22.20 -24.50
CA THR A 59 6.64 -20.95 -24.41
C THR A 59 7.63 -20.93 -23.25
N ASP A 60 7.59 -21.92 -22.36
CA ASP A 60 8.35 -21.98 -21.11
C ASP A 60 8.13 -20.73 -20.23
N THR A 61 6.87 -20.35 -20.06
CA THR A 61 6.48 -19.14 -19.30
C THR A 61 5.34 -19.40 -18.32
N ILE A 62 5.28 -18.62 -17.25
CA ILE A 62 4.13 -18.58 -16.35
C ILE A 62 3.43 -17.23 -16.51
N LEU A 63 2.15 -17.24 -16.90
CA LEU A 63 1.35 -16.03 -16.96
C LEU A 63 0.88 -15.66 -15.54
N LEU A 64 1.23 -14.47 -15.07
CA LEU A 64 0.68 -13.87 -13.85
C LEU A 64 -0.18 -12.68 -14.23
N ALA A 65 -1.38 -12.58 -13.67
CA ALA A 65 -2.24 -11.41 -13.86
C ALA A 65 -2.89 -10.99 -12.53
N LEU A 66 -3.12 -9.68 -12.41
CA LEU A 66 -3.83 -9.07 -11.30
C LEU A 66 -4.97 -8.23 -11.89
N GLU A 67 -6.19 -8.62 -11.58
CA GLU A 67 -7.38 -7.83 -11.93
C GLU A 67 -7.84 -7.10 -10.67
N ILE A 68 -7.92 -5.77 -10.73
CA ILE A 68 -8.35 -4.95 -9.60
C ILE A 68 -9.77 -4.48 -9.87
N GLU A 69 -10.70 -4.87 -9.01
CA GLU A 69 -12.09 -4.38 -9.05
C GLU A 69 -12.21 -3.06 -8.28
N GLU A 70 -11.55 -2.95 -7.14
CA GLU A 70 -11.53 -1.74 -6.31
C GLU A 70 -10.16 -1.58 -5.65
N ALA A 71 -9.65 -0.35 -5.62
CA ALA A 71 -8.46 0.00 -4.84
C ALA A 71 -8.59 1.43 -4.31
N HIS A 72 -8.45 1.59 -3.00
CA HIS A 72 -8.31 2.90 -2.36
C HIS A 72 -7.24 2.83 -1.27
N GLN A 73 -6.59 3.95 -0.97
CA GLN A 73 -5.59 4.05 0.08
C GLN A 73 -5.90 5.25 0.99
N ASP A 74 -5.99 4.99 2.28
CA ASP A 74 -6.09 6.04 3.29
C ASP A 74 -4.70 6.61 3.58
N VAL A 75 -4.43 7.80 3.03
CA VAL A 75 -3.14 8.48 3.23
C VAL A 75 -3.25 9.48 4.37
N VAL A 76 -2.60 9.19 5.50
CA VAL A 76 -2.48 10.14 6.62
C VAL A 76 -1.19 10.95 6.46
N ALA A 77 -1.30 12.15 5.90
CA ALA A 77 -0.20 13.11 5.89
C ALA A 77 -0.06 13.76 7.28
N ARG A 78 1.06 13.51 7.96
CA ARG A 78 1.42 14.27 9.16
C ARG A 78 2.03 15.60 8.74
N VAL A 79 1.26 16.68 8.86
CA VAL A 79 1.79 18.03 8.68
C VAL A 79 2.57 18.40 9.95
N ALA A 80 3.89 18.25 9.91
CA ALA A 80 4.76 18.85 10.91
C ALA A 80 4.66 20.37 10.75
N HIS A 81 3.97 21.04 11.67
CA HIS A 81 4.05 22.50 11.72
C HIS A 81 5.49 22.84 12.10
N PRO A 82 6.16 23.72 11.34
CA PRO A 82 7.48 24.18 11.73
C PRO A 82 7.39 24.79 13.13
N ILE A 83 8.18 24.27 14.06
CA ILE A 83 8.30 24.84 15.40
C ILE A 83 8.93 26.23 15.22
N VAL A 84 8.17 27.28 15.50
CA VAL A 84 8.67 28.65 15.51
C VAL A 84 9.47 28.82 16.80
N VAL A 85 10.79 28.95 16.67
CA VAL A 85 11.71 29.20 17.79
C VAL A 85 11.95 30.70 17.96
N PRO A 86 12.22 31.19 19.18
CA PRO A 86 12.62 32.58 19.39
C PRO A 86 13.83 32.94 18.52
N GLY A 87 13.70 33.94 17.65
CA GLY A 87 14.74 34.34 16.69
C GLY A 87 14.56 33.81 15.26
N ASP A 88 13.47 33.10 14.98
CA ASP A 88 13.12 32.69 13.62
C ASP A 88 12.91 33.90 12.70
N ARG A 89 13.59 33.89 11.54
CA ARG A 89 13.57 34.97 10.53
C ARG A 89 12.76 34.59 9.29
N ARG A 90 12.16 33.40 9.26
CA ARG A 90 11.35 32.94 8.13
C ARG A 90 10.09 33.79 7.99
N THR A 91 9.70 34.10 6.74
CA THR A 91 8.47 34.84 6.46
C THR A 91 7.24 33.96 6.71
N GLN A 92 6.08 34.57 6.96
CA GLN A 92 4.84 33.83 7.23
C GLN A 92 4.48 32.82 6.12
N SER A 93 4.73 33.18 4.85
CA SER A 93 4.61 32.28 3.69
C SER A 93 5.55 31.07 3.69
N GLN A 94 6.73 31.18 4.34
CA GLN A 94 7.69 30.09 4.49
C GLN A 94 7.34 29.16 5.66
N ILE A 95 6.62 29.68 6.66
CA ILE A 95 6.11 28.93 7.82
C ILE A 95 4.86 28.13 7.43
N GLU A 96 4.00 28.70 6.58
CA GLU A 96 2.75 28.10 6.12
C GLU A 96 2.94 26.96 5.10
N GLY A 97 4.17 26.69 4.66
CA GLY A 97 4.49 25.51 3.86
C GLY A 97 3.68 25.42 2.56
N ALA A 98 3.63 26.52 1.79
CA ALA A 98 2.97 26.54 0.49
C ALA A 98 3.67 25.55 -0.47
N LEU A 99 3.16 24.33 -0.55
CA LEU A 99 3.60 23.35 -1.54
C LEU A 99 3.15 23.81 -2.94
N PRO A 100 4.00 23.69 -3.98
CA PRO A 100 3.71 24.21 -5.33
C PRO A 100 2.64 23.42 -6.10
N ARG A 101 2.08 22.34 -5.54
CA ARG A 101 1.01 21.57 -6.16
C ARG A 101 -0.08 21.31 -5.14
N ALA A 102 -1.32 21.61 -5.55
CA ALA A 102 -2.51 21.23 -4.80
C ALA A 102 -2.50 19.70 -4.63
N VAL A 103 -2.47 19.25 -3.38
CA VAL A 103 -2.79 17.85 -3.07
C VAL A 103 -4.29 17.73 -3.24
N GLU A 104 -4.73 17.18 -4.38
CA GLU A 104 -6.14 16.85 -4.64
C GLU A 104 -6.54 15.65 -3.77
N SER A 105 -6.63 15.85 -2.46
CA SER A 105 -7.07 14.83 -1.51
C SER A 105 -8.07 15.45 -0.54
N VAL A 106 -9.17 14.74 -0.29
CA VAL A 106 -10.12 15.08 0.78
C VAL A 106 -9.48 14.67 2.11
N VAL A 107 -8.74 15.58 2.71
CA VAL A 107 -8.08 15.35 4.00
C VAL A 107 -9.07 15.60 5.13
N LYS A 108 -9.44 14.54 5.88
CA LYS A 108 -10.13 14.70 7.17
C LYS A 108 -9.10 15.08 8.24
N MET A 109 -9.03 16.36 8.57
CA MET A 109 -8.17 16.85 9.65
C MET A 109 -8.72 16.42 11.02
N HIS A 110 -7.91 15.70 11.80
CA HIS A 110 -8.16 15.47 13.22
C HIS A 110 -7.20 16.30 14.06
N ARG A 111 -7.75 17.10 14.98
CA ARG A 111 -6.95 17.92 15.90
C ARG A 111 -6.37 17.03 17.00
N ALA A 112 -5.05 16.86 17.02
CA ALA A 112 -4.34 16.27 18.16
C ALA A 112 -3.89 17.39 19.12
N PRO A 113 -4.33 17.41 20.39
CA PRO A 113 -3.78 18.34 21.37
C PRO A 113 -2.30 18.00 21.61
N GLY A 114 -1.41 18.97 21.38
CA GLY A 114 0.03 18.78 21.52
C GLY A 114 0.41 18.34 22.94
N LYS A 115 1.34 17.39 23.07
CA LYS A 115 1.93 17.06 24.37
C LYS A 115 2.77 18.25 24.85
N PRO A 116 2.57 18.74 26.09
CA PRO A 116 3.46 19.75 26.65
C PRO A 116 4.87 19.19 26.76
N VAL A 117 5.85 19.96 26.31
CA VAL A 117 7.28 19.67 26.54
C VAL A 117 7.55 20.05 27.99
N SER A 118 7.95 19.09 28.82
CA SER A 118 8.38 19.32 30.20
C SER A 118 9.59 20.26 30.19
N ALA A 119 9.50 21.34 30.98
CA ALA A 119 10.58 22.29 31.21
C ALA A 119 11.71 21.70 32.07
#